data_AF-L8N138-F1
#
_entry.id   AF-L8N138-F1
#
_cell.length_a   1.000
_cell.length_b   1.000
_cell.length_c   1.000
_cell.angle_alpha   90.00
_cell.angle_beta   90.00
_cell.angle_gamma   90.00
#
_symmetry.space_group_name_H-M   'P 1'
#
loop_
_entity.id
_entity.type
_entity.pdbx_description
1 polymer ?
#
loop_
_entity_poly.entity_id
_entity_poly.type
_entity_poly.pdbx_seq_one_letter_code
_entity_poly.pdbx_strand_id
1 'polypeptide(L)'
;MPRKMQWIWRSLIAILVSSLMIATTIALQPTHAAIAPLPDPYLTSGKFVDGERVFSDYLQTNLKDDKARLGLGVIQFMRGTERLMQSLDRYGMMQTPLSGLVPFLRLPIPKNPQPQTLTYEGLQQVFQTWIDDLATVRNTLEPIKDGNFKLALRLGLIRLDFDGNGKATNDEMLWQIFNAITGANVTEKDAQQFLIAFDRGDALWLQGYTHVLGAIGEFLRAYDSRELFESCAHLFFQRVDTPHKFLITPRRESPDEYGYSFSPFEFLDLVSAVHLTKFPLADPQRMKTILNHLKSIVRLSRESWQSILAETDNDREWIPNPKQVSVIPQARVTDDMVKAWFQSLDEIESILTAKKNLPFWRDAKLSINFPRIFTEPRPFDLVSWVQGTAATPYLEKGTVTNMNVWNEMIRAFGSNLFNFTIWFN
;
A
#
# COMPACT_ATOMS: atom_id res chain seq x y z
N MET A 1 17.20 3.62 77.03
CA MET A 1 17.46 4.95 76.42
C MET A 1 16.73 6.02 77.22
N PRO A 2 17.38 7.14 77.59
CA PRO A 2 16.70 8.24 78.28
C PRO A 2 15.65 8.87 77.36
N ARG A 3 14.51 9.34 77.93
CA ARG A 3 13.35 9.88 77.18
C ARG A 3 13.76 10.87 76.08
N LYS A 4 14.73 11.76 76.33
CA LYS A 4 15.25 12.71 75.32
C LYS A 4 15.81 12.03 74.07
N MET A 5 16.47 10.88 74.22
CA MET A 5 17.03 10.10 73.10
C MET A 5 15.92 9.46 72.26
N GLN A 6 14.81 9.06 72.88
CA GLN A 6 13.64 8.52 72.15
C GLN A 6 12.94 9.59 71.30
N TRP A 7 12.87 10.84 71.79
CA TRP A 7 12.33 11.96 71.02
C TRP A 7 13.21 12.31 69.82
N ILE A 8 14.53 12.34 69.99
CA ILE A 8 15.48 12.57 68.88
C ILE A 8 15.35 11.47 67.81
N TRP A 9 15.30 10.21 68.23
CA TRP A 9 15.11 9.08 67.30
C TRP A 9 13.79 9.15 66.53
N ARG A 10 12.69 9.54 67.19
CA ARG A 10 11.39 9.71 66.53
C ARG A 10 11.38 10.88 65.54
N SER A 11 12.01 12.00 65.89
CA SER A 11 12.15 13.14 64.98
C SER A 11 13.03 12.81 63.78
N LEU A 12 14.13 12.06 63.98
CA LEU A 12 14.99 11.61 62.88
C LEU A 12 14.26 10.64 61.95
N ILE A 13 13.46 9.72 62.48
CA ILE A 13 12.62 8.82 61.66
C ILE A 13 11.57 9.64 60.89
N ALA A 14 10.90 10.60 61.52
CA ALA A 14 9.91 11.44 60.86
C ALA A 14 10.53 12.30 59.73
N ILE A 15 11.73 12.87 59.97
CA ILE A 15 12.49 13.59 58.94
C ILE A 15 12.88 12.64 57.82
N LEU A 16 13.40 11.45 58.13
CA LEU A 16 13.85 10.49 57.13
C LEU A 16 12.69 9.97 56.27
N VAL A 17 11.52 9.70 56.87
CA VAL A 17 10.29 9.32 56.15
C VAL A 17 9.77 10.48 55.29
N SER A 18 9.79 11.71 55.81
CA SER A 18 9.35 12.89 55.05
C SER A 18 10.28 13.17 53.86
N SER A 19 11.60 13.06 54.07
CA SER A 19 12.61 13.17 53.03
C SER A 19 12.49 12.06 51.99
N LEU A 20 12.19 10.83 52.41
CA LEU A 20 11.95 9.71 51.49
C LEU A 20 10.69 9.96 50.65
N MET A 21 9.60 10.46 51.27
CA MET A 21 8.37 10.81 50.57
C MET A 21 8.58 11.94 49.55
N ILE A 22 9.34 12.97 49.91
CA ILE A 22 9.71 14.08 49.01
C ILE A 22 10.61 13.58 47.86
N ALA A 23 11.58 12.70 48.15
CA ALA A 23 12.44 12.11 47.13
C ALA A 23 11.63 11.23 46.16
N THR A 24 10.67 10.45 46.65
CA THR A 24 9.75 9.68 45.78
C THR A 24 8.81 10.57 44.99
N THR A 25 8.29 11.68 45.52
CA THR A 25 7.45 12.60 44.73
C THR A 25 8.23 13.35 43.66
N ILE A 26 9.51 13.67 43.90
CA ILE A 26 10.40 14.24 42.88
C ILE A 26 10.76 13.20 41.81
N ALA A 27 11.04 11.95 42.21
CA ALA A 27 11.32 10.86 41.26
C ALA A 27 10.08 10.39 40.47
N LEU A 28 8.88 10.66 40.98
CA LEU A 28 7.59 10.40 40.31
C LEU A 28 7.06 11.62 39.54
N GLN A 29 7.77 12.76 39.53
CA GLN A 29 7.43 13.81 38.59
C GLN A 29 7.65 13.25 37.17
N PRO A 30 6.65 13.33 36.28
CA PRO A 30 6.85 12.94 34.90
C PRO A 30 8.02 13.75 34.36
N THR A 31 9.13 13.07 34.05
CA THR A 31 10.20 13.60 33.21
C THR A 31 9.51 14.26 32.02
N HIS A 32 9.82 15.55 31.78
CA HIS A 32 9.24 16.38 30.70
C HIS A 32 8.71 15.49 29.58
N ALA A 33 7.38 15.41 29.45
CA ALA A 33 6.76 14.59 28.42
C ALA A 33 7.46 14.92 27.10
N ALA A 34 8.16 13.94 26.53
CA ALA A 34 8.91 14.15 25.32
C ALA A 34 7.94 14.72 24.28
N ILE A 35 8.26 15.88 23.71
CA ILE A 35 7.41 16.52 22.72
C ILE A 35 7.31 15.55 21.56
N ALA A 36 6.07 15.16 21.21
CA ALA A 36 5.84 14.22 20.12
C ALA A 36 6.47 14.78 18.83
N PRO A 37 7.24 13.96 18.09
CA PRO A 37 7.84 14.40 16.85
C PRO A 37 6.74 14.68 15.81
N LEU A 38 6.97 15.68 14.96
CA LEU A 38 6.10 15.96 13.83
C LEU A 38 6.62 15.22 12.58
N PRO A 39 5.78 14.53 11.82
CA PRO A 39 6.22 13.78 10.64
C PRO A 39 6.47 14.71 9.43
N ASP A 40 5.71 15.79 9.30
CA ASP A 40 5.76 16.75 8.19
C ASP A 40 7.18 17.21 7.80
N PRO A 41 8.07 17.61 8.75
CA PRO A 41 9.44 17.98 8.42
C PRO A 41 10.24 16.87 7.73
N TYR A 42 10.03 15.60 8.10
CA TYR A 42 10.72 14.47 7.48
C TYR A 42 10.12 14.13 6.12
N LEU A 43 8.79 14.15 6.03
CA LEU A 43 8.06 13.85 4.79
C LEU A 43 8.32 14.89 3.69
N THR A 44 8.32 16.17 4.03
CA THR A 44 8.52 17.27 3.07
C THR A 44 9.98 17.51 2.69
N SER A 45 10.92 16.97 3.47
CA SER A 45 12.35 17.03 3.15
C SER A 45 12.91 15.73 2.55
N GLY A 46 12.10 14.67 2.42
CA GLY A 46 12.54 13.34 1.98
C GLY A 46 13.44 12.61 2.98
N LYS A 47 13.55 13.09 4.23
CA LYS A 47 14.42 12.49 5.26
C LYS A 47 13.74 11.33 5.99
N PHE A 48 13.25 10.36 5.23
CA PHE A 48 12.44 9.26 5.78
C PHE A 48 13.22 8.38 6.77
N VAL A 49 14.51 8.13 6.52
CA VAL A 49 15.37 7.33 7.42
C VAL A 49 15.49 7.97 8.80
N ASP A 50 15.72 9.28 8.83
CA ASP A 50 15.80 10.04 10.09
C ASP A 50 14.46 10.06 10.81
N GLY A 51 13.37 10.28 10.05
CA GLY A 51 12.01 10.27 10.59
C GLY A 51 11.66 8.94 11.23
N GLU A 52 11.91 7.83 10.52
CA GLU A 52 11.64 6.49 11.03
C GLU A 52 12.40 6.20 12.32
N ARG A 53 13.69 6.56 12.39
CA ARG A 53 14.49 6.42 13.61
C ARG A 53 13.92 7.23 14.76
N VAL A 54 13.68 8.54 14.55
CA VAL A 54 13.19 9.45 15.59
C VAL A 54 11.84 8.99 16.15
N PHE A 55 10.91 8.61 15.28
CA PHE A 55 9.59 8.12 15.70
C PHE A 55 9.67 6.75 16.38
N SER A 56 10.50 5.84 15.88
CA SER A 56 10.70 4.53 16.52
C SER A 56 11.28 4.68 17.93
N ASP A 57 12.29 5.53 18.11
CA ASP A 57 12.88 5.83 19.42
C ASP A 57 11.86 6.48 20.36
N TYR A 58 11.04 7.41 19.85
CA TYR A 58 9.97 8.05 20.62
C TYR A 58 8.93 7.03 21.13
N LEU A 59 8.48 6.15 20.25
CA LEU A 59 7.43 5.18 20.55
C LEU A 59 7.88 4.06 21.50
N GLN A 60 9.18 3.82 21.67
CA GLN A 60 9.68 2.89 22.70
C GLN A 60 9.26 3.28 24.13
N THR A 61 9.13 4.59 24.39
CA THR A 61 8.72 5.12 25.71
C THR A 61 7.29 5.67 25.71
N ASN A 62 6.70 5.90 24.54
CA ASN A 62 5.35 6.47 24.37
C ASN A 62 4.42 5.50 23.60
N LEU A 63 4.34 4.25 24.05
CA LEU A 63 3.64 3.15 23.36
C LEU A 63 2.13 3.36 23.11
N LYS A 64 1.52 4.39 23.71
CA LYS A 64 0.09 4.71 23.57
C LYS A 64 -0.17 5.93 22.67
N ASP A 65 0.87 6.55 22.13
CA ASP A 65 0.71 7.68 21.21
C ASP A 65 0.40 7.17 19.79
N ASP A 66 -0.88 6.93 19.55
CA ASP A 66 -1.36 6.43 18.26
C ASP A 66 -1.22 7.45 17.13
N LYS A 67 -1.20 8.74 17.45
CA LYS A 67 -0.93 9.80 16.46
C LYS A 67 0.52 9.74 15.99
N ALA A 68 1.47 9.60 16.90
CA ALA A 68 2.88 9.40 16.54
C ALA A 68 3.07 8.08 15.79
N ARG A 69 2.36 7.02 16.19
CA ARG A 69 2.38 5.72 15.49
C ARG A 69 1.86 5.81 14.05
N LEU A 70 0.78 6.54 13.81
CA LEU A 70 0.34 6.81 12.43
C LEU A 70 1.41 7.59 11.66
N GLY A 71 2.00 8.61 12.27
CA GLY A 71 3.11 9.37 11.67
C GLY A 71 4.28 8.48 11.24
N LEU A 72 4.67 7.52 12.09
CA LEU A 72 5.68 6.50 11.77
C LEU A 72 5.23 5.63 10.59
N GLY A 73 4.00 5.12 10.61
CA GLY A 73 3.48 4.27 9.55
C GLY A 73 3.44 4.96 8.18
N VAL A 74 3.09 6.24 8.13
CA VAL A 74 3.14 7.05 6.90
C VAL A 74 4.58 7.22 6.42
N ILE A 75 5.53 7.54 7.31
CA ILE A 75 6.95 7.66 6.95
C ILE A 75 7.47 6.32 6.38
N GLN A 76 7.16 5.21 7.04
CA GLN A 76 7.55 3.87 6.60
C GLN A 76 6.97 3.51 5.24
N PHE A 77 5.70 3.86 5.00
CA PHE A 77 5.05 3.62 3.71
C PHE A 77 5.68 4.42 2.58
N MET A 78 5.95 5.71 2.80
CA MET A 78 6.63 6.56 1.82
C MET A 78 8.05 6.08 1.55
N ARG A 79 8.79 5.66 2.59
CA ARG A 79 10.13 5.06 2.46
C ARG A 79 10.14 3.75 1.67
N GLY A 80 9.15 2.88 1.89
CA GLY A 80 9.00 1.63 1.13
C GLY A 80 8.71 1.91 -0.35
N THR A 81 7.86 2.91 -0.61
CA THR A 81 7.57 3.37 -1.98
C THR A 81 8.83 3.95 -2.64
N GLU A 82 9.56 4.84 -1.97
CA GLU A 82 10.82 5.40 -2.46
C GLU A 82 11.83 4.31 -2.80
N ARG A 83 12.02 3.31 -1.93
CA ARG A 83 12.95 2.19 -2.20
C ARG A 83 12.54 1.33 -3.40
N LEU A 84 11.24 1.10 -3.59
CA LEU A 84 10.75 0.43 -4.80
C LEU A 84 11.12 1.25 -6.04
N MET A 85 10.83 2.55 -6.02
CA MET A 85 11.09 3.46 -7.15
C MET A 85 12.58 3.58 -7.47
N GLN A 86 13.44 3.73 -6.46
CA GLN A 86 14.90 3.72 -6.61
C GLN A 86 15.42 2.41 -7.19
N SER A 87 14.78 1.28 -6.87
CA SER A 87 15.13 -0.01 -7.46
C SER A 87 14.77 -0.04 -8.95
N LEU A 88 13.58 0.46 -9.31
CA LEU A 88 13.13 0.55 -10.69
C LEU A 88 14.00 1.52 -11.52
N ASP A 89 14.39 2.68 -10.97
CA ASP A 89 15.35 3.60 -11.58
C ASP A 89 16.71 2.94 -11.79
N ARG A 90 17.28 2.32 -10.74
CA ARG A 90 18.58 1.64 -10.78
C ARG A 90 18.67 0.64 -11.93
N TYR A 91 17.57 -0.07 -12.19
CA TYR A 91 17.46 -1.07 -13.25
C TYR A 91 16.97 -0.49 -14.61
N GLY A 92 16.82 0.83 -14.71
CA GLY A 92 16.51 1.53 -15.94
C GLY A 92 15.11 1.24 -16.44
N MET A 93 14.12 1.25 -15.55
CA MET A 93 12.74 1.10 -15.95
C MET A 93 12.33 2.19 -16.96
N MET A 94 11.63 1.78 -18.01
CA MET A 94 11.17 2.63 -19.09
C MET A 94 9.72 3.03 -18.88
N GLN A 95 9.39 4.28 -19.19
CA GLN A 95 8.02 4.75 -19.28
C GLN A 95 7.49 4.42 -20.68
N THR A 96 6.62 3.42 -20.75
CA THR A 96 5.97 2.97 -21.99
C THR A 96 4.46 2.96 -21.80
N PRO A 97 3.66 2.94 -22.89
CA PRO A 97 2.22 2.72 -22.76
C PRO A 97 1.87 1.47 -21.94
N LEU A 98 2.71 0.42 -21.99
CA LEU A 98 2.53 -0.81 -21.22
C LEU A 98 2.80 -0.60 -19.72
N SER A 99 3.84 0.14 -19.33
CA SER A 99 4.10 0.45 -17.92
C SER A 99 2.99 1.33 -17.32
N GLY A 100 2.37 2.19 -18.13
CA GLY A 100 1.22 3.02 -17.77
C GLY A 100 -0.04 2.23 -17.36
N LEU A 101 -0.18 0.98 -17.81
CA LEU A 101 -1.32 0.12 -17.48
C LEU A 101 -1.18 -0.56 -16.10
N VAL A 102 0.02 -0.58 -15.52
CA VAL A 102 0.28 -1.22 -14.23
C VAL A 102 0.39 -0.13 -13.13
N PRO A 103 -0.49 -0.12 -12.11
CA PRO A 103 -0.69 1.04 -11.22
C PRO A 103 0.54 1.60 -10.49
N PHE A 104 1.54 0.77 -10.19
CA PHE A 104 2.79 1.17 -9.53
C PHE A 104 3.95 1.38 -10.52
N LEU A 105 3.83 0.86 -11.75
CA LEU A 105 4.80 1.07 -12.83
C LEU A 105 4.52 2.34 -13.64
N ARG A 106 3.32 2.92 -13.50
CA ARG A 106 2.95 4.21 -14.13
C ARG A 106 3.51 5.44 -13.41
N LEU A 107 4.13 5.27 -12.25
CA LEU A 107 4.74 6.39 -11.52
C LEU A 107 5.89 6.94 -12.37
N PRO A 108 6.05 8.27 -12.49
CA PRO A 108 7.09 8.87 -13.31
C PRO A 108 8.45 8.57 -12.67
N ILE A 109 9.31 7.88 -13.42
CA ILE A 109 10.69 7.59 -13.03
C ILE A 109 11.60 8.41 -13.94
N PRO A 110 12.55 9.18 -13.39
CA PRO A 110 13.58 9.84 -14.19
C PRO A 110 14.30 8.85 -15.10
N LYS A 111 14.80 9.32 -16.24
CA LYS A 111 15.55 8.46 -17.15
C LYS A 111 16.96 8.24 -16.59
N ASN A 112 17.25 7.03 -16.13
CA ASN A 112 18.61 6.64 -15.76
C ASN A 112 19.49 6.48 -17.01
N PRO A 113 20.58 7.27 -17.17
CA PRO A 113 21.47 7.18 -18.35
C PRO A 113 22.44 6.00 -18.30
N GLN A 114 22.66 5.40 -17.12
CA GLN A 114 23.59 4.28 -16.93
C GLN A 114 22.96 3.20 -16.03
N PRO A 115 21.87 2.57 -16.47
CA PRO A 115 21.18 1.59 -15.64
C PRO A 115 22.04 0.33 -15.42
N GLN A 116 21.85 -0.30 -14.26
CA GLN A 116 22.41 -1.62 -13.98
C GLN A 116 21.62 -2.68 -14.74
N THR A 117 22.29 -3.77 -15.10
CA THR A 117 21.62 -4.92 -15.71
C THR A 117 20.72 -5.61 -14.68
N LEU A 118 19.43 -5.69 -14.97
CA LEU A 118 18.47 -6.42 -14.15
C LEU A 118 18.56 -7.92 -14.44
N THR A 119 18.75 -8.75 -13.42
CA THR A 119 18.55 -10.21 -13.52
C THR A 119 17.17 -10.59 -13.02
N TYR A 120 16.73 -11.81 -13.33
CA TYR A 120 15.47 -12.32 -12.79
C TYR A 120 15.48 -12.32 -11.26
N GLU A 121 16.55 -12.86 -10.66
CA GLU A 121 16.74 -12.90 -9.20
C GLU A 121 16.74 -11.50 -8.59
N GLY A 122 17.35 -10.52 -9.29
CA GLY A 122 17.31 -9.11 -8.89
C GLY A 122 15.89 -8.58 -8.81
N LEU A 123 15.08 -8.82 -9.85
CA LEU A 123 13.66 -8.43 -9.85
C LEU A 123 12.89 -9.14 -8.73
N GLN A 124 13.19 -10.42 -8.51
CA GLN A 124 12.56 -11.19 -7.45
C GLN A 124 12.87 -10.62 -6.05
N GLN A 125 14.10 -10.16 -5.83
CA GLN A 125 14.53 -9.51 -4.60
C GLN A 125 13.86 -8.14 -4.40
N VAL A 126 13.66 -7.36 -5.46
CA VAL A 126 12.92 -6.08 -5.39
C VAL A 126 11.50 -6.31 -4.86
N PHE A 127 10.79 -7.31 -5.38
CA PHE A 127 9.45 -7.64 -4.88
C PHE A 127 9.46 -8.13 -3.43
N GLN A 128 10.46 -8.92 -3.02
CA GLN A 128 10.56 -9.37 -1.63
C GLN A 128 10.77 -8.20 -0.67
N THR A 129 11.71 -7.31 -0.97
CA THR A 129 11.96 -6.12 -0.14
C THR A 129 10.71 -5.24 -0.03
N TRP A 130 9.96 -5.07 -1.12
CA TRP A 130 8.71 -4.31 -1.08
C TRP A 130 7.64 -4.98 -0.19
N ILE A 131 7.51 -6.30 -0.22
CA ILE A 131 6.61 -7.04 0.69
C ILE A 131 6.98 -6.82 2.16
N ASP A 132 8.28 -6.89 2.47
CA ASP A 132 8.80 -6.70 3.83
C ASP A 132 8.55 -5.28 4.34
N ASP A 133 8.66 -4.29 3.46
CA ASP A 133 8.37 -2.88 3.76
C ASP A 133 6.89 -2.68 4.08
N LEU A 134 6.00 -3.24 3.26
CA LEU A 134 4.56 -3.20 3.52
C LEU A 134 4.18 -3.92 4.81
N ALA A 135 4.86 -5.02 5.14
CA ALA A 135 4.65 -5.73 6.41
C ALA A 135 5.06 -4.88 7.61
N THR A 136 6.17 -4.15 7.50
CA THR A 136 6.63 -3.21 8.53
C THR A 136 5.56 -2.14 8.81
N VAL A 137 4.99 -1.54 7.76
CA VAL A 137 3.90 -0.56 7.90
C VAL A 137 2.69 -1.17 8.62
N ARG A 138 2.26 -2.37 8.23
CA ARG A 138 1.13 -3.05 8.89
C ARG A 138 1.36 -3.26 10.38
N ASN A 139 2.54 -3.76 10.74
CA ASN A 139 2.88 -4.04 12.14
C ASN A 139 2.93 -2.76 12.98
N THR A 140 3.36 -1.65 12.37
CA THR A 140 3.32 -0.33 13.01
C THR A 140 1.88 0.16 13.22
N LEU A 141 0.99 0.00 12.24
CA LEU A 141 -0.37 0.54 12.29
C LEU A 141 -1.34 -0.32 13.11
N GLU A 142 -1.15 -1.63 13.15
CA GLU A 142 -2.06 -2.60 13.81
C GLU A 142 -2.44 -2.25 15.26
N PRO A 143 -1.53 -1.77 16.13
CA PRO A 143 -1.88 -1.49 17.51
C PRO A 143 -2.64 -0.17 17.74
N ILE A 144 -2.90 0.63 16.69
CA ILE A 144 -3.67 1.88 16.79
C ILE A 144 -5.11 1.58 17.22
N LYS A 145 -5.56 2.26 18.28
CA LYS A 145 -6.90 2.06 18.86
C LYS A 145 -7.65 3.36 19.11
N ASP A 146 -6.93 4.46 19.37
CA ASP A 146 -7.56 5.76 19.63
C ASP A 146 -8.35 6.22 18.40
N GLY A 147 -9.64 6.54 18.62
CA GLY A 147 -10.54 7.02 17.58
C GLY A 147 -10.60 8.54 17.44
N ASN A 148 -9.94 9.29 18.33
CA ASN A 148 -10.12 10.74 18.44
C ASN A 148 -8.89 11.55 18.02
N PHE A 149 -7.81 10.91 17.57
CA PHE A 149 -6.64 11.65 17.11
C PHE A 149 -6.88 12.20 15.70
N LYS A 150 -6.26 13.36 15.41
CA LYS A 150 -6.11 13.91 14.06
C LYS A 150 -4.65 14.24 13.79
N LEU A 151 -4.12 13.75 12.68
CA LEU A 151 -2.76 13.99 12.19
C LEU A 151 -2.83 14.80 10.90
N ALA A 152 -2.61 16.11 11.01
CA ALA A 152 -2.57 16.99 9.85
C ALA A 152 -1.25 16.78 9.07
N LEU A 153 -1.34 16.37 7.80
CA LEU A 153 -0.18 16.21 6.90
C LEU A 153 -0.40 16.93 5.59
N ARG A 154 0.68 17.50 5.05
CA ARG A 154 0.70 18.12 3.71
C ARG A 154 1.09 17.10 2.65
N LEU A 155 0.17 16.19 2.31
CA LEU A 155 0.44 15.09 1.36
C LEU A 155 1.06 15.59 0.06
N GLY A 156 0.54 16.69 -0.50
CA GLY A 156 1.03 17.22 -1.77
C GLY A 156 2.52 17.56 -1.74
N LEU A 157 3.03 18.02 -0.59
CA LEU A 157 4.41 18.48 -0.41
C LEU A 157 5.39 17.38 0.01
N ILE A 158 4.93 16.13 0.12
CA ILE A 158 5.83 15.00 0.35
C ILE A 158 6.78 14.89 -0.85
N ARG A 159 8.07 14.72 -0.57
CA ARG A 159 9.09 14.51 -1.60
C ARG A 159 9.63 13.09 -1.55
N LEU A 160 9.80 12.46 -2.71
CA LEU A 160 10.29 11.09 -2.84
C LEU A 160 11.52 11.08 -3.75
N ASP A 161 12.70 10.73 -3.23
CA ASP A 161 13.95 10.65 -4.00
C ASP A 161 13.92 9.42 -4.92
N PHE A 162 13.32 9.56 -6.12
CA PHE A 162 13.04 8.44 -7.02
C PHE A 162 14.28 7.95 -7.76
N ASP A 163 15.21 8.85 -8.09
CA ASP A 163 16.48 8.48 -8.73
C ASP A 163 17.59 8.09 -7.74
N GLY A 164 17.35 8.27 -6.43
CA GLY A 164 18.26 7.88 -5.36
C GLY A 164 19.52 8.75 -5.29
N ASN A 165 19.47 9.98 -5.82
CA ASN A 165 20.61 10.89 -5.85
C ASN A 165 20.86 11.58 -4.48
N GLY A 166 19.99 11.35 -3.49
CA GLY A 166 20.06 11.92 -2.15
C GLY A 166 19.54 13.36 -2.05
N LYS A 167 18.93 13.89 -3.12
CA LYS A 167 18.32 15.22 -3.21
C LYS A 167 16.88 15.06 -3.68
N ALA A 168 15.97 15.20 -2.73
CA ALA A 168 14.56 15.38 -2.99
C ALA A 168 14.32 16.73 -3.70
N THR A 169 14.28 16.73 -5.04
CA THR A 169 14.09 17.96 -5.84
C THR A 169 12.61 18.33 -5.95
N ASN A 170 12.30 19.51 -6.51
CA ASN A 170 10.92 20.00 -6.56
C ASN A 170 10.05 19.20 -7.54
N ASP A 171 10.65 18.62 -8.57
CA ASP A 171 10.04 17.73 -9.55
C ASP A 171 9.62 16.35 -8.99
N GLU A 172 10.08 16.03 -7.79
CA GLU A 172 9.79 14.80 -7.08
C GLU A 172 8.75 14.98 -5.95
N MET A 173 8.06 16.13 -5.93
CA MET A 173 6.92 16.34 -5.03
C MET A 173 5.69 15.53 -5.47
N LEU A 174 4.95 14.98 -4.51
CA LEU A 174 3.79 14.14 -4.77
C LEU A 174 2.74 14.82 -5.67
N TRP A 175 2.54 16.14 -5.53
CA TRP A 175 1.61 16.88 -6.39
C TRP A 175 2.07 16.97 -7.86
N GLN A 176 3.37 17.02 -8.12
CA GLN A 176 3.91 17.00 -9.49
C GLN A 176 3.80 15.61 -10.09
N ILE A 177 4.09 14.58 -9.30
CA ILE A 177 3.85 13.18 -9.65
C ILE A 177 2.37 12.94 -9.99
N PHE A 178 1.46 13.47 -9.17
CA PHE A 178 0.02 13.40 -9.42
C PHE A 178 -0.38 14.04 -10.75
N ASN A 179 0.12 15.24 -11.05
CA ASN A 179 -0.12 15.91 -12.33
C ASN A 179 0.41 15.08 -13.51
N ALA A 180 1.61 14.51 -13.38
CA ALA A 180 2.21 13.69 -14.44
C ALA A 180 1.40 12.43 -14.76
N ILE A 181 0.78 11.80 -13.75
CA ILE A 181 -0.02 10.57 -13.92
C ILE A 181 -1.44 10.87 -14.42
N THR A 182 -2.06 11.94 -13.92
CA THR A 182 -3.49 12.20 -14.14
C THR A 182 -3.76 13.22 -15.25
N GLY A 183 -2.75 13.98 -15.66
CA GLY A 183 -2.92 15.16 -16.52
C GLY A 183 -3.63 16.32 -15.81
N ALA A 184 -3.76 16.27 -14.48
CA ALA A 184 -4.30 17.38 -13.70
C ALA A 184 -3.36 18.59 -13.73
N ASN A 185 -3.93 19.77 -13.47
CA ASN A 185 -3.22 21.04 -13.40
C ASN A 185 -3.19 21.57 -11.96
N VAL A 186 -2.80 20.74 -11.00
CA VAL A 186 -2.64 21.17 -9.59
C VAL A 186 -1.45 22.12 -9.50
N THR A 187 -1.64 23.30 -8.92
CA THR A 187 -0.54 24.25 -8.69
C THR A 187 0.15 24.01 -7.33
N GLU A 188 1.35 24.54 -7.14
CA GLU A 188 2.01 24.48 -5.83
C GLU A 188 1.16 25.14 -4.73
N LYS A 189 0.44 26.22 -5.07
CA LYS A 189 -0.47 26.89 -4.13
C LYS A 189 -1.62 25.96 -3.70
N ASP A 190 -2.18 25.20 -4.64
CA ASP A 190 -3.21 24.20 -4.35
C ASP A 190 -2.63 23.07 -3.48
N ALA A 191 -1.42 22.60 -3.80
CA ALA A 191 -0.73 21.57 -3.04
C ALA A 191 -0.39 22.00 -1.59
N GLN A 192 -0.04 23.27 -1.38
CA GLN A 192 0.17 23.85 -0.04
C GLN A 192 -1.14 23.92 0.77
N GLN A 193 -2.28 24.07 0.10
CA GLN A 193 -3.62 24.05 0.70
C GLN A 193 -4.14 22.63 0.90
N PHE A 194 -3.52 21.63 0.26
CA PHE A 194 -3.84 20.20 0.37
C PHE A 194 -3.31 19.61 1.69
N LEU A 195 -3.78 20.18 2.80
CA LEU A 195 -3.59 19.68 4.15
C LEU A 195 -4.73 18.70 4.46
N ILE A 196 -4.40 17.48 4.84
CA ILE A 196 -5.36 16.43 5.20
C ILE A 196 -5.24 16.15 6.69
N ALA A 197 -6.36 16.03 7.41
CA ALA A 197 -6.34 15.66 8.82
C ALA A 197 -6.65 14.17 8.99
N PHE A 198 -5.59 13.35 8.93
CA PHE A 198 -5.72 11.91 9.01
C PHE A 198 -6.18 11.43 10.39
N ASP A 199 -7.09 10.46 10.41
CA ASP A 199 -7.63 9.87 11.64
C ASP A 199 -7.50 8.34 11.67
N ARG A 200 -8.30 7.72 12.54
CA ARG A 200 -8.37 6.27 12.71
C ARG A 200 -8.94 5.56 11.48
N GLY A 201 -9.95 6.13 10.81
CA GLY A 201 -10.51 5.58 9.59
C GLY A 201 -9.45 5.48 8.50
N ASP A 202 -8.64 6.52 8.38
CA ASP A 202 -7.53 6.57 7.43
C ASP A 202 -6.37 5.64 7.80
N ALA A 203 -6.07 5.48 9.09
CA ALA A 203 -5.06 4.53 9.54
C ALA A 203 -5.44 3.08 9.19
N LEU A 204 -6.71 2.71 9.38
CA LEU A 204 -7.26 1.40 9.00
C LEU A 204 -7.28 1.22 7.49
N TRP A 205 -7.65 2.28 6.75
CA TRP A 205 -7.61 2.30 5.29
C TRP A 205 -6.19 2.04 4.78
N LEU A 206 -5.19 2.76 5.29
CA LEU A 206 -3.79 2.57 4.89
C LEU A 206 -3.30 1.16 5.21
N GLN A 207 -3.66 0.64 6.38
CA GLN A 207 -3.36 -0.75 6.75
C GLN A 207 -4.00 -1.74 5.75
N GLY A 208 -5.26 -1.55 5.38
CA GLY A 208 -5.95 -2.34 4.36
C GLY A 208 -5.28 -2.23 2.99
N TYR A 209 -4.88 -1.01 2.60
CA TYR A 209 -4.23 -0.75 1.32
C TYR A 209 -2.88 -1.46 1.20
N THR A 210 -2.11 -1.52 2.29
CA THR A 210 -0.87 -2.32 2.28
C THR A 210 -1.13 -3.82 2.09
N HIS A 211 -2.29 -4.36 2.51
CA HIS A 211 -2.67 -5.74 2.22
C HIS A 211 -3.02 -5.95 0.75
N VAL A 212 -3.63 -4.97 0.07
CA VAL A 212 -3.86 -5.00 -1.38
C VAL A 212 -2.53 -5.12 -2.11
N LEU A 213 -1.58 -4.23 -1.80
CA LEU A 213 -0.24 -4.24 -2.40
C LEU A 213 0.54 -5.51 -2.04
N GLY A 214 0.42 -5.97 -0.80
CA GLY A 214 1.03 -7.22 -0.33
C GLY A 214 0.53 -8.43 -1.12
N ALA A 215 -0.77 -8.53 -1.38
CA ALA A 215 -1.34 -9.62 -2.19
C ALA A 215 -0.76 -9.66 -3.62
N ILE A 216 -0.52 -8.50 -4.23
CA ILE A 216 0.12 -8.40 -5.55
C ILE A 216 1.58 -8.86 -5.47
N GLY A 217 2.35 -8.36 -4.49
CA GLY A 217 3.74 -8.77 -4.29
C GLY A 217 3.88 -10.27 -4.06
N GLU A 218 3.02 -10.85 -3.20
CA GLU A 218 3.01 -12.28 -2.92
C GLU A 218 2.67 -13.11 -4.17
N PHE A 219 1.76 -12.65 -5.03
CA PHE A 219 1.48 -13.32 -6.30
C PHE A 219 2.70 -13.35 -7.22
N LEU A 220 3.40 -12.22 -7.35
CA LEU A 220 4.64 -12.11 -8.15
C LEU A 220 5.79 -12.94 -7.60
N ARG A 221 5.68 -13.44 -6.36
CA ARG A 221 6.67 -14.31 -5.70
C ARG A 221 6.22 -15.76 -5.59
N ALA A 222 4.92 -16.03 -5.65
CA ALA A 222 4.35 -17.37 -5.57
C ALA A 222 4.66 -18.23 -6.80
N TYR A 223 4.87 -17.58 -7.94
CA TYR A 223 5.08 -18.25 -9.22
C TYR A 223 6.45 -17.92 -9.83
N ASP A 224 6.98 -18.84 -10.62
CA ASP A 224 8.19 -18.64 -11.40
C ASP A 224 7.85 -17.98 -12.76
N SER A 225 8.15 -16.70 -12.91
CA SER A 225 7.95 -15.95 -14.15
C SER A 225 9.24 -15.78 -14.96
N ARG A 226 10.25 -16.63 -14.78
CA ARG A 226 11.55 -16.52 -15.45
C ARG A 226 11.45 -16.52 -16.98
N GLU A 227 10.66 -17.43 -17.56
CA GLU A 227 10.52 -17.52 -19.02
C GLU A 227 9.95 -16.21 -19.62
N LEU A 228 8.97 -15.61 -18.94
CA LEU A 228 8.43 -14.30 -19.29
C LEU A 228 9.48 -13.19 -19.12
N PHE A 229 10.24 -13.20 -18.02
CA PHE A 229 11.30 -12.23 -17.79
C PHE A 229 12.35 -12.28 -18.90
N GLU A 230 12.88 -13.46 -19.19
CA GLU A 230 13.90 -13.67 -20.21
C GLU A 230 13.42 -13.21 -21.58
N SER A 231 12.15 -13.40 -21.91
CA SER A 231 11.61 -13.07 -23.24
C SER A 231 11.06 -11.65 -23.39
N CYS A 232 10.63 -11.00 -22.29
CA CYS A 232 9.82 -9.78 -22.37
C CYS A 232 10.25 -8.66 -21.40
N ALA A 233 11.22 -8.86 -20.51
CA ALA A 233 11.62 -7.81 -19.56
C ALA A 233 12.22 -6.56 -20.26
N HIS A 234 12.74 -6.70 -21.49
CA HIS A 234 13.21 -5.59 -22.32
C HIS A 234 12.10 -4.61 -22.71
N LEU A 235 10.82 -4.99 -22.59
CA LEU A 235 9.69 -4.07 -22.79
C LEU A 235 9.56 -3.04 -21.65
N PHE A 236 10.12 -3.35 -20.49
CA PHE A 236 9.98 -2.54 -19.28
C PHE A 236 11.30 -1.97 -18.78
N PHE A 237 12.44 -2.58 -19.11
CA PHE A 237 13.75 -2.18 -18.60
C PHE A 237 14.78 -2.03 -19.72
N GLN A 238 15.60 -0.99 -19.62
CA GLN A 238 16.64 -0.67 -20.61
C GLN A 238 17.73 -1.76 -20.71
N ARG A 239 18.06 -2.43 -19.60
CA ARG A 239 19.10 -3.47 -19.54
C ARG A 239 18.65 -4.66 -18.71
N VAL A 240 18.50 -5.80 -19.37
CA VAL A 240 18.09 -7.06 -18.74
C VAL A 240 19.07 -8.17 -19.07
N ASP A 241 19.32 -9.05 -18.11
CA ASP A 241 20.06 -10.28 -18.36
C ASP A 241 19.11 -11.32 -18.94
N THR A 242 19.07 -11.36 -20.27
CA THR A 242 18.29 -12.30 -21.06
C THR A 242 19.21 -13.19 -21.90
N PRO A 243 18.87 -14.48 -22.13
CA PRO A 243 19.52 -15.29 -23.16
C PRO A 243 19.27 -14.76 -24.58
N HIS A 244 18.21 -13.97 -24.80
CA HIS A 244 17.81 -13.42 -26.10
C HIS A 244 18.49 -12.07 -26.38
N LYS A 245 19.82 -12.07 -26.52
CA LYS A 245 20.62 -10.84 -26.67
C LYS A 245 20.23 -9.94 -27.85
N PHE A 246 19.54 -10.46 -28.86
CA PHE A 246 19.00 -9.67 -29.98
C PHE A 246 17.88 -8.69 -29.56
N LEU A 247 17.18 -8.94 -28.45
CA LEU A 247 16.12 -8.08 -27.92
C LEU A 247 16.67 -6.79 -27.28
N ILE A 248 17.91 -6.85 -26.77
CA ILE A 248 18.59 -5.72 -26.10
C ILE A 248 19.63 -5.03 -26.98
N THR A 249 19.78 -5.47 -28.24
CA THR A 249 20.64 -4.79 -29.21
C THR A 249 19.94 -3.50 -29.64
N PRO A 250 20.59 -2.32 -29.57
CA PRO A 250 19.93 -1.05 -29.89
C PRO A 250 19.42 -1.10 -31.34
N ARG A 251 18.09 -1.19 -31.48
CA ARG A 251 17.41 -1.16 -32.78
C ARG A 251 17.22 0.27 -33.30
N ARG A 252 17.46 1.30 -32.48
CA ARG A 252 17.14 2.71 -32.77
C ARG A 252 18.22 3.65 -32.21
N GLU A 253 18.68 4.58 -33.03
CA GLU A 253 19.79 5.50 -32.73
C GLU A 253 19.37 6.76 -31.96
N SER A 254 18.07 7.11 -31.89
CA SER A 254 17.60 8.31 -31.17
C SER A 254 16.49 8.04 -30.15
N PRO A 255 16.55 8.67 -28.96
CA PRO A 255 15.45 8.69 -27.99
C PRO A 255 14.18 9.42 -28.48
N ASP A 256 14.25 10.16 -29.58
CA ASP A 256 13.12 10.97 -30.08
C ASP A 256 12.14 10.13 -30.92
N GLU A 257 12.48 8.87 -31.21
CA GLU A 257 11.66 7.89 -31.92
C GLU A 257 10.68 7.10 -31.03
N TYR A 258 10.50 7.50 -29.76
CA TYR A 258 9.32 7.09 -28.96
C TYR A 258 8.05 7.77 -29.50
N GLY A 259 7.79 7.66 -30.81
CA GLY A 259 6.53 8.06 -31.41
C GLY A 259 5.40 7.21 -30.85
N TYR A 260 4.23 7.81 -30.67
CA TYR A 260 2.98 7.23 -30.15
C TYR A 260 2.43 5.99 -30.93
N SER A 261 3.21 5.38 -31.82
CA SER A 261 2.79 4.24 -32.65
C SER A 261 3.48 2.95 -32.19
N PHE A 262 2.66 1.98 -31.77
CA PHE A 262 3.07 0.61 -31.50
C PHE A 262 3.87 0.04 -32.68
N SER A 263 5.10 -0.40 -32.46
CA SER A 263 5.89 -1.09 -33.49
C SER A 263 5.29 -2.47 -33.76
N PRO A 264 5.30 -2.98 -35.02
CA PRO A 264 4.91 -4.37 -35.30
C PRO A 264 5.67 -5.40 -34.45
N PHE A 265 6.90 -5.10 -34.04
CA PHE A 265 7.69 -5.98 -33.16
C PHE A 265 7.24 -5.92 -31.70
N GLU A 266 6.86 -4.75 -31.17
CA GLU A 266 6.31 -4.61 -29.81
C GLU A 266 4.97 -5.36 -29.69
N PHE A 267 4.19 -5.42 -30.77
CA PHE A 267 2.99 -6.26 -30.83
C PHE A 267 3.32 -7.76 -30.70
N LEU A 268 4.36 -8.25 -31.39
CA LEU A 268 4.81 -9.64 -31.27
C LEU A 268 5.34 -9.95 -29.86
N ASP A 269 6.06 -9.01 -29.26
CA ASP A 269 6.54 -9.15 -27.89
C ASP A 269 5.37 -9.14 -26.88
N LEU A 270 4.32 -8.35 -27.11
CA LEU A 270 3.09 -8.38 -26.29
C LEU A 270 2.33 -9.71 -26.44
N VAL A 271 2.20 -10.23 -27.66
CA VAL A 271 1.63 -11.57 -27.90
C VAL A 271 2.45 -12.63 -27.16
N SER A 272 3.77 -12.51 -27.20
CA SER A 272 4.68 -13.39 -26.45
C SER A 272 4.49 -13.24 -24.94
N ALA A 273 4.35 -12.02 -24.42
CA ALA A 273 4.12 -11.78 -22.99
C ALA A 273 2.81 -12.43 -22.51
N VAL A 274 1.73 -12.30 -23.28
CA VAL A 274 0.45 -12.98 -22.99
C VAL A 274 0.62 -14.49 -23.04
N HIS A 275 1.26 -15.03 -24.09
CA HIS A 275 1.50 -16.46 -24.24
C HIS A 275 2.37 -17.04 -23.11
N LEU A 276 3.33 -16.27 -22.62
CA LEU A 276 4.27 -16.64 -21.55
C LEU A 276 3.76 -16.32 -20.16
N THR A 277 2.55 -15.78 -20.01
CA THR A 277 1.86 -15.65 -18.72
C THR A 277 1.33 -17.03 -18.25
N LYS A 278 2.26 -18.00 -18.17
CA LYS A 278 2.09 -19.41 -17.82
C LYS A 278 3.18 -19.79 -16.81
N PHE A 279 2.92 -19.57 -15.54
CA PHE A 279 3.95 -19.62 -14.51
C PHE A 279 3.87 -20.92 -13.71
N PRO A 280 4.96 -21.71 -13.65
CA PRO A 280 5.11 -22.78 -12.68
C PRO A 280 4.91 -22.25 -11.25
N LEU A 281 4.25 -23.03 -10.41
CA LEU A 281 4.09 -22.70 -9.00
C LEU A 281 5.43 -22.91 -8.28
N ALA A 282 5.98 -21.85 -7.70
CA ALA A 282 7.27 -21.87 -7.00
C ALA A 282 7.11 -22.00 -5.48
N ASP A 283 6.17 -21.24 -4.90
CA ASP A 283 5.93 -21.19 -3.45
C ASP A 283 4.42 -21.24 -3.15
N PRO A 284 3.87 -22.43 -2.88
CA PRO A 284 2.45 -22.60 -2.55
C PRO A 284 2.00 -21.87 -1.28
N GLN A 285 2.91 -21.60 -0.34
CA GLN A 285 2.55 -21.00 0.93
C GLN A 285 2.14 -19.53 0.75
N ARG A 286 2.77 -18.83 -0.20
CA ARG A 286 2.43 -17.44 -0.55
C ARG A 286 1.00 -17.30 -1.06
N MET A 287 0.47 -18.31 -1.76
CA MET A 287 -0.94 -18.30 -2.18
C MET A 287 -1.89 -18.29 -0.98
N LYS A 288 -1.57 -19.01 0.10
CA LYS A 288 -2.34 -18.92 1.36
C LYS A 288 -2.18 -17.56 2.03
N THR A 289 -0.99 -16.97 1.97
CA THR A 289 -0.76 -15.60 2.45
C THR A 289 -1.61 -14.58 1.69
N ILE A 290 -1.76 -14.72 0.36
CA ILE A 290 -2.66 -13.89 -0.45
C ILE A 290 -4.10 -14.01 0.04
N LEU A 291 -4.61 -15.23 0.27
CA LEU A 291 -5.96 -15.42 0.81
C LEU A 291 -6.15 -14.72 2.17
N ASN A 292 -5.12 -14.74 3.02
CA ASN A 292 -5.16 -14.01 4.29
C ASN A 292 -5.16 -12.49 4.09
N HIS A 293 -4.38 -11.97 3.14
CA HIS A 293 -4.44 -10.56 2.76
C HIS A 293 -5.84 -10.16 2.26
N LEU A 294 -6.46 -10.95 1.39
CA LEU A 294 -7.82 -10.69 0.91
C LEU A 294 -8.86 -10.64 2.04
N LYS A 295 -8.75 -11.52 3.04
CA LYS A 295 -9.61 -11.50 4.23
C LYS A 295 -9.35 -10.27 5.10
N SER A 296 -8.07 -9.88 5.28
CA SER A 296 -7.72 -8.67 6.02
C SER A 296 -8.25 -7.41 5.36
N ILE A 297 -8.22 -7.31 4.03
CA ILE A 297 -8.79 -6.18 3.28
C ILE A 297 -10.27 -6.00 3.63
N VAL A 298 -11.08 -7.07 3.53
CA VAL A 298 -12.51 -6.99 3.85
C VAL A 298 -12.75 -6.56 5.30
N ARG A 299 -12.00 -7.14 6.25
CA ARG A 299 -12.13 -6.79 7.67
C ARG A 299 -11.77 -5.32 7.91
N LEU A 300 -10.61 -4.88 7.44
CA LEU A 300 -10.11 -3.52 7.66
C LEU A 300 -10.95 -2.47 6.95
N SER A 301 -11.48 -2.77 5.75
CA SER A 301 -12.41 -1.88 5.06
C SER A 301 -13.67 -1.64 5.89
N ARG A 302 -14.27 -2.69 6.46
CA ARG A 302 -15.44 -2.54 7.36
C ARG A 302 -15.10 -1.69 8.57
N GLU A 303 -13.97 -1.95 9.22
CA GLU A 303 -13.54 -1.20 10.41
C GLU A 303 -13.24 0.27 10.07
N SER A 304 -12.62 0.54 8.91
CA SER A 304 -12.33 1.87 8.39
C SER A 304 -13.64 2.63 8.14
N TRP A 305 -14.57 2.06 7.36
CA TRP A 305 -15.87 2.69 7.09
C TRP A 305 -16.73 2.89 8.33
N GLN A 306 -16.66 1.98 9.30
CA GLN A 306 -17.32 2.20 10.59
C GLN A 306 -16.75 3.41 11.34
N SER A 307 -15.43 3.62 11.26
CA SER A 307 -14.77 4.81 11.82
C SER A 307 -15.22 6.08 11.09
N ILE A 308 -15.13 6.07 9.75
CA ILE A 308 -15.49 7.19 8.87
C ILE A 308 -16.95 7.62 9.06
N LEU A 309 -17.87 6.67 9.15
CA LEU A 309 -19.30 6.94 9.37
C LEU A 309 -19.62 7.45 10.79
N ALA A 310 -18.73 7.21 11.76
CA ALA A 310 -18.90 7.69 13.13
C ALA A 310 -18.41 9.14 13.31
N GLU A 311 -17.63 9.66 12.36
CA GLU A 311 -17.14 11.03 12.39
C GLU A 311 -18.26 12.06 12.26
N THR A 312 -18.08 13.19 12.93
CA THR A 312 -19.09 14.25 13.01
C THR A 312 -18.54 15.61 12.60
N ASP A 313 -17.22 15.77 12.57
CA ASP A 313 -16.55 16.94 12.01
C ASP A 313 -16.41 16.84 10.49
N ASN A 314 -15.84 17.86 9.89
CA ASN A 314 -15.56 17.94 8.46
C ASN A 314 -14.15 18.54 8.29
N ASP A 315 -13.20 18.03 9.06
CA ASP A 315 -11.87 18.62 9.19
C ASP A 315 -10.92 18.07 8.12
N ARG A 316 -11.04 18.57 6.88
CA ARG A 316 -10.11 18.27 5.79
C ARG A 316 -9.92 16.75 5.55
N GLU A 317 -11.04 16.08 5.29
CA GLU A 317 -11.09 14.63 5.21
C GLU A 317 -10.32 14.06 4.01
N TRP A 318 -9.57 12.98 4.25
CA TRP A 318 -9.05 12.11 3.20
C TRP A 318 -10.23 11.41 2.53
N ILE A 319 -10.90 10.48 3.23
CA ILE A 319 -12.12 9.80 2.78
C ILE A 319 -13.33 10.39 3.55
N PRO A 320 -14.20 11.19 2.91
CA PRO A 320 -15.35 11.74 3.58
C PRO A 320 -16.47 10.70 3.69
N ASN A 321 -17.21 10.74 4.79
CA ASN A 321 -18.54 10.16 4.87
C ASN A 321 -19.55 10.96 4.01
N PRO A 322 -20.78 10.45 3.79
CA PRO A 322 -21.77 11.10 2.91
C PRO A 322 -22.18 12.54 3.28
N LYS A 323 -21.91 12.97 4.52
CA LYS A 323 -22.24 14.31 5.04
C LYS A 323 -21.04 15.26 5.03
N GLN A 324 -19.85 14.74 4.78
CA GLN A 324 -18.58 15.47 4.75
C GLN A 324 -18.20 15.85 3.32
N VAL A 325 -17.16 16.69 3.20
CA VAL A 325 -16.56 17.15 1.96
C VAL A 325 -15.08 16.76 1.99
N SER A 326 -14.62 16.01 0.98
CA SER A 326 -13.19 15.71 0.83
C SER A 326 -12.42 16.96 0.43
N VAL A 327 -11.14 17.01 0.80
CA VAL A 327 -10.19 17.95 0.20
C VAL A 327 -9.82 17.58 -1.24
N ILE A 328 -10.07 16.34 -1.66
CA ILE A 328 -9.85 15.88 -3.03
C ILE A 328 -10.98 16.44 -3.91
N PRO A 329 -10.66 17.25 -4.93
CA PRO A 329 -11.69 17.82 -5.81
C PRO A 329 -12.55 16.72 -6.44
N GLN A 330 -13.87 16.94 -6.45
CA GLN A 330 -14.87 16.05 -7.07
C GLN A 330 -14.99 14.65 -6.43
N ALA A 331 -14.26 14.35 -5.36
CA ALA A 331 -14.40 13.11 -4.60
C ALA A 331 -15.61 13.20 -3.65
N ARG A 332 -16.82 12.99 -4.20
CA ARG A 332 -18.06 12.94 -3.44
C ARG A 332 -18.43 11.50 -3.09
N VAL A 333 -18.70 11.27 -1.81
CA VAL A 333 -19.25 10.01 -1.29
C VAL A 333 -20.75 10.18 -1.02
N THR A 334 -21.54 9.15 -1.32
CA THR A 334 -23.00 9.16 -1.11
C THR A 334 -23.43 7.97 -0.27
N ASP A 335 -24.60 8.06 0.36
CA ASP A 335 -25.17 6.94 1.15
C ASP A 335 -25.35 5.68 0.29
N ASP A 336 -25.75 5.84 -0.98
CA ASP A 336 -25.90 4.71 -1.91
C ASP A 336 -24.57 4.02 -2.21
N MET A 337 -23.47 4.78 -2.35
CA MET A 337 -22.13 4.22 -2.53
C MET A 337 -21.69 3.43 -1.31
N VAL A 338 -21.87 4.00 -0.12
CA VAL A 338 -21.52 3.33 1.15
C VAL A 338 -22.33 2.05 1.32
N LYS A 339 -23.65 2.11 1.09
CA LYS A 339 -24.53 0.95 1.19
C LYS A 339 -24.12 -0.15 0.21
N ALA A 340 -23.92 0.18 -1.06
CA ALA A 340 -23.48 -0.77 -2.08
C ALA A 340 -22.10 -1.37 -1.75
N TRP A 341 -21.19 -0.56 -1.19
CA TRP A 341 -19.88 -1.02 -0.72
C TRP A 341 -20.01 -2.07 0.37
N PHE A 342 -20.75 -1.80 1.45
CA PHE A 342 -20.96 -2.79 2.52
C PHE A 342 -21.62 -4.08 2.04
N GLN A 343 -22.62 -3.99 1.16
CA GLN A 343 -23.23 -5.18 0.54
C GLN A 343 -22.21 -5.99 -0.26
N SER A 344 -21.29 -5.32 -0.96
CA SER A 344 -20.21 -6.00 -1.68
C SER A 344 -19.20 -6.66 -0.74
N LEU A 345 -18.87 -6.04 0.40
CA LEU A 345 -17.99 -6.64 1.41
C LEU A 345 -18.59 -7.92 1.99
N ASP A 346 -19.91 -7.96 2.25
CA ASP A 346 -20.63 -9.18 2.66
C ASP A 346 -20.53 -10.29 1.60
N GLU A 347 -20.69 -9.91 0.33
CA GLU A 347 -20.64 -10.83 -0.80
C GLU A 347 -19.24 -11.38 -1.03
N ILE A 348 -18.21 -10.51 -0.97
CA ILE A 348 -16.79 -10.87 -1.07
C ILE A 348 -16.40 -11.81 0.08
N GLU A 349 -16.80 -11.51 1.32
CA GLU A 349 -16.54 -12.38 2.47
C GLU A 349 -17.14 -13.78 2.28
N SER A 350 -18.37 -13.84 1.74
CA SER A 350 -19.04 -15.11 1.43
C SER A 350 -18.28 -15.92 0.37
N ILE A 351 -17.66 -15.26 -0.61
CA ILE A 351 -16.79 -15.89 -1.62
C ILE A 351 -15.48 -16.37 -0.98
N LEU A 352 -14.80 -15.51 -0.20
CA LEU A 352 -13.52 -15.82 0.45
C LEU A 352 -13.61 -16.93 1.51
N THR A 353 -14.82 -17.22 2.00
CA THR A 353 -15.12 -18.29 2.96
C THR A 353 -15.77 -19.53 2.33
N ALA A 354 -15.84 -19.59 0.99
CA ALA A 354 -16.44 -20.68 0.21
C ALA A 354 -17.93 -20.94 0.53
N LYS A 355 -18.64 -19.95 1.10
CA LYS A 355 -20.11 -20.01 1.27
C LYS A 355 -20.83 -19.78 -0.06
N LYS A 356 -20.20 -18.98 -0.94
CA LYS A 356 -20.66 -18.75 -2.30
C LYS A 356 -19.49 -18.93 -3.27
N ASN A 357 -19.82 -19.37 -4.47
CA ASN A 357 -18.86 -19.59 -5.54
C ASN A 357 -18.92 -18.48 -6.59
N LEU A 358 -17.84 -18.32 -7.34
CA LEU A 358 -17.87 -17.48 -8.54
C LEU A 358 -18.62 -18.22 -9.66
N PRO A 359 -19.34 -17.50 -10.53
CA PRO A 359 -19.99 -18.11 -11.69
C PRO A 359 -18.93 -18.69 -12.65
N PHE A 360 -19.22 -19.86 -13.22
CA PHE A 360 -18.42 -20.39 -14.32
C PHE A 360 -19.10 -20.08 -15.67
N TRP A 361 -18.39 -19.36 -16.54
CA TRP A 361 -18.96 -18.79 -17.77
C TRP A 361 -19.19 -19.81 -18.88
N ARG A 362 -18.69 -21.04 -18.77
CA ARG A 362 -18.83 -22.09 -19.79
C ARG A 362 -19.96 -23.08 -19.51
N ASP A 363 -20.37 -23.22 -18.25
CA ASP A 363 -21.47 -24.09 -17.84
C ASP A 363 -22.12 -23.55 -16.56
N ALA A 364 -23.36 -23.08 -16.67
CA ALA A 364 -24.12 -22.52 -15.55
C ALA A 364 -24.46 -23.55 -14.45
N LYS A 365 -24.27 -24.85 -14.69
CA LYS A 365 -24.43 -25.90 -13.67
C LYS A 365 -23.22 -26.04 -12.76
N LEU A 366 -22.08 -25.47 -13.16
CA LEU A 366 -20.84 -25.48 -12.40
C LEU A 366 -20.52 -24.07 -11.91
N SER A 367 -19.76 -24.01 -10.83
CA SER A 367 -19.26 -22.77 -10.24
C SER A 367 -17.84 -22.98 -9.72
N ILE A 368 -17.11 -21.89 -9.52
CA ILE A 368 -15.71 -21.92 -9.11
C ILE A 368 -15.62 -21.69 -7.60
N ASN A 369 -15.07 -22.66 -6.88
CA ASN A 369 -14.70 -22.50 -5.48
C ASN A 369 -13.46 -21.61 -5.37
N PHE A 370 -13.68 -20.32 -5.11
CA PHE A 370 -12.62 -19.31 -5.16
C PHE A 370 -11.49 -19.54 -4.13
N PRO A 371 -11.77 -19.87 -2.85
CA PRO A 371 -10.70 -20.13 -1.89
C PRO A 371 -9.77 -21.28 -2.27
N ARG A 372 -10.28 -22.30 -2.99
CA ARG A 372 -9.46 -23.44 -3.42
C ARG A 372 -8.35 -23.04 -4.41
N ILE A 373 -8.49 -21.93 -5.14
CA ILE A 373 -7.42 -21.37 -5.98
C ILE A 373 -6.16 -21.07 -5.14
N PHE A 374 -6.35 -20.69 -3.88
CA PHE A 374 -5.27 -20.30 -2.97
C PHE A 374 -4.85 -21.42 -2.01
N THR A 375 -5.77 -22.29 -1.61
CA THR A 375 -5.46 -23.40 -0.68
C THR A 375 -4.94 -24.64 -1.39
N GLU A 376 -5.27 -24.81 -2.67
CA GLU A 376 -4.83 -25.90 -3.55
C GLU A 376 -4.21 -25.34 -4.85
N PRO A 377 -3.21 -24.45 -4.76
CA PRO A 377 -2.70 -23.75 -5.93
C PRO A 377 -2.09 -24.71 -6.97
N ARG A 378 -2.26 -24.34 -8.23
CA ARG A 378 -1.74 -25.04 -9.42
C ARG A 378 -0.88 -24.07 -10.23
N PRO A 379 -0.07 -24.53 -11.20
CA PRO A 379 0.58 -23.64 -12.16
C PRO A 379 -0.44 -22.65 -12.75
N PHE A 380 -0.06 -21.38 -12.82
CA PHE A 380 -0.90 -20.33 -13.36
C PHE A 380 -0.77 -20.31 -14.88
N ASP A 381 -1.88 -20.22 -15.61
CA ASP A 381 -1.88 -20.01 -17.06
C ASP A 381 -3.03 -19.07 -17.40
N LEU A 382 -2.69 -17.83 -17.78
CA LEU A 382 -3.66 -16.79 -18.09
C LEU A 382 -4.61 -17.21 -19.22
N VAL A 383 -4.07 -17.78 -20.30
CA VAL A 383 -4.86 -18.15 -21.48
C VAL A 383 -5.81 -19.29 -21.13
N SER A 384 -5.34 -20.29 -20.40
CA SER A 384 -6.17 -21.40 -19.92
C SER A 384 -7.19 -20.96 -18.86
N TRP A 385 -6.89 -19.95 -18.04
CA TRP A 385 -7.85 -19.33 -17.13
C TRP A 385 -8.96 -18.59 -17.87
N VAL A 386 -8.62 -17.77 -18.86
CA VAL A 386 -9.62 -17.06 -19.69
C VAL A 386 -10.47 -18.04 -20.50
N GLN A 387 -9.85 -19.07 -21.06
CA GLN A 387 -10.55 -20.11 -21.81
C GLN A 387 -11.44 -20.98 -20.90
N GLY A 388 -10.99 -21.23 -19.66
CA GLY A 388 -11.75 -21.89 -18.59
C GLY A 388 -11.24 -23.26 -18.17
N THR A 389 -10.32 -23.90 -18.90
CA THR A 389 -9.77 -25.22 -18.53
C THR A 389 -8.95 -25.17 -17.25
N ALA A 390 -8.25 -24.06 -16.96
CA ALA A 390 -7.48 -23.94 -15.72
C ALA A 390 -8.39 -23.92 -14.46
N ALA A 391 -9.68 -23.59 -14.62
CA ALA A 391 -10.63 -23.59 -13.52
C ALA A 391 -11.04 -25.03 -13.08
N THR A 392 -10.80 -26.04 -13.93
CA THR A 392 -11.28 -27.44 -13.74
C THR A 392 -11.09 -27.99 -12.33
N PRO A 393 -9.92 -27.87 -11.67
CA PRO A 393 -9.72 -28.42 -10.31
C PRO A 393 -10.62 -27.79 -9.24
N TYR A 394 -11.16 -26.61 -9.52
CA TYR A 394 -11.95 -25.79 -8.61
C TYR A 394 -13.44 -25.74 -8.98
N LEU A 395 -13.84 -26.47 -10.02
CA LEU A 395 -15.24 -26.54 -10.44
C LEU A 395 -16.03 -27.48 -9.53
N GLU A 396 -17.18 -27.02 -9.07
CA GLU A 396 -18.12 -27.79 -8.28
C GLU A 396 -19.56 -27.30 -8.49
N LYS A 397 -20.54 -27.98 -7.89
CA LYS A 397 -21.89 -27.43 -7.75
C LYS A 397 -21.95 -26.63 -6.45
N GLY A 398 -22.41 -25.39 -6.53
CA GLY A 398 -22.53 -24.53 -5.35
C GLY A 398 -23.33 -23.26 -5.65
N THR A 399 -23.81 -22.63 -4.59
CA THR A 399 -24.53 -21.34 -4.67
C THR A 399 -23.60 -20.28 -5.23
N VAL A 400 -23.94 -19.71 -6.39
CA VAL A 400 -23.15 -18.62 -6.98
C VAL A 400 -23.41 -17.30 -6.28
N THR A 401 -22.44 -16.39 -6.38
CA THR A 401 -22.59 -15.01 -5.93
C THR A 401 -23.82 -14.31 -6.55
N ASN A 402 -24.44 -13.42 -5.79
CA ASN A 402 -25.61 -12.65 -6.21
C ASN A 402 -25.21 -11.51 -7.16
N MET A 403 -25.58 -11.66 -8.44
CA MET A 403 -25.29 -10.67 -9.49
C MET A 403 -25.88 -9.28 -9.22
N ASN A 404 -26.96 -9.17 -8.45
CA ASN A 404 -27.55 -7.87 -8.13
C ASN A 404 -26.62 -7.01 -7.28
N VAL A 405 -25.79 -7.60 -6.40
CA VAL A 405 -24.82 -6.86 -5.58
C VAL A 405 -23.80 -6.15 -6.48
N TRP A 406 -23.28 -6.84 -7.49
CA TRP A 406 -22.32 -6.27 -8.44
C TRP A 406 -22.96 -5.21 -9.34
N ASN A 407 -24.20 -5.41 -9.77
CA ASN A 407 -24.95 -4.40 -10.53
C ASN A 407 -25.24 -3.14 -9.70
N GLU A 408 -25.54 -3.29 -8.41
CA GLU A 408 -25.71 -2.16 -7.48
C GLU A 408 -24.40 -1.41 -7.27
N MET A 409 -23.28 -2.11 -7.14
CA MET A 409 -21.94 -1.50 -7.08
C MET A 409 -21.64 -0.68 -8.36
N ILE A 410 -21.83 -1.25 -9.55
CA ILE A 410 -21.62 -0.54 -10.83
C ILE A 410 -22.55 0.68 -10.92
N ARG A 411 -23.81 0.55 -10.48
CA ARG A 411 -24.77 1.66 -10.50
C ARG A 411 -24.38 2.79 -9.54
N ALA A 412 -23.93 2.46 -8.33
CA ALA A 412 -23.61 3.44 -7.30
C ALA A 412 -22.32 4.22 -7.62
N PHE A 413 -21.30 3.56 -8.17
CA PHE A 413 -20.00 4.16 -8.45
C PHE A 413 -19.82 4.62 -9.91
N GLY A 414 -20.66 4.16 -10.83
CA GLY A 414 -20.63 4.52 -12.24
C GLY A 414 -19.30 4.20 -12.93
N SER A 415 -18.89 5.04 -13.88
CA SER A 415 -17.62 4.90 -14.63
C SER A 415 -16.37 4.99 -13.76
N ASN A 416 -16.47 5.50 -12.54
CA ASN A 416 -15.34 5.71 -11.65
C ASN A 416 -15.09 4.53 -10.70
N LEU A 417 -15.86 3.44 -10.80
CA LEU A 417 -15.80 2.30 -9.89
C LEU A 417 -14.37 1.82 -9.60
N PHE A 418 -13.52 1.66 -10.61
CA PHE A 418 -12.15 1.16 -10.40
C PHE A 418 -11.27 2.13 -9.61
N ASN A 419 -11.39 3.44 -9.88
CA ASN A 419 -10.66 4.47 -9.13
C ASN A 419 -11.14 4.51 -7.67
N PHE A 420 -12.45 4.40 -7.45
CA PHE A 420 -13.04 4.38 -6.11
C PHE A 420 -12.75 3.09 -5.35
N THR A 421 -12.75 1.92 -5.98
CA THR A 421 -12.54 0.63 -5.30
C THR A 421 -11.18 0.57 -4.60
N ILE A 422 -10.15 1.20 -5.20
CA ILE A 422 -8.81 1.31 -4.60
C ILE A 422 -8.81 2.35 -3.46
N TRP A 423 -9.60 3.41 -3.57
CA TRP A 423 -9.69 4.46 -2.55
C TRP A 423 -10.65 4.14 -1.40
N PHE A 424 -11.66 3.29 -1.61
CA PHE A 424 -12.66 2.84 -0.62
C PHE A 424 -12.23 1.59 0.17
N ASN A 425 -11.05 1.04 -0.15
CA ASN A 425 -10.65 -0.35 0.09
C ASN A 425 -10.64 -0.83 1.54
#